data_AF-A0A9X2V7X2-F1
#
_entry.id   AF-A0A9X2V7X2-F1
#
_cell.length_a   1.000
_cell.length_b   1.000
_cell.length_c   1.000
_cell.angle_alpha   90.00
_cell.angle_beta   90.00
_cell.angle_gamma   90.00
#
_symmetry.space_group_name_H-M   'P 1'
#
loop_
_entity.id
_entity.type
_entity.pdbx_description
1 polymer ?
#
loop_
_entity_poly.entity_id
_entity_poly.type
_entity_poly.pdbx_seq_one_letter_code
_entity_poly.pdbx_strand_id
1 'polypeptide(L)'
;MPTTARAADHQERWHEIISDPGLRELPYTVETNHRGQIVLSPRKNRHSVAQEQIQGLLDEHAPNGLQPTEFAIATAGGVKVADVIWMSPGRWEHMQETGDPSTLAPEICVEVMPESNDWESNDWDEMHSKRTLYLEAGAEEVWVVTEEGAVRFFADEETEASGVLLEFPEHV
;
A
#
# COMPACT_ATOMS: atom_id res chain seq x y z
N MET A 1 3.35 21.86 6.64
CA MET A 1 2.16 21.32 5.97
C MET A 1 1.48 20.39 6.97
N PRO A 2 0.20 20.57 7.31
CA PRO A 2 -0.46 19.86 8.41
C PRO A 2 -0.55 18.34 8.24
N THR A 3 -0.42 17.81 7.01
CA THR A 3 -0.42 16.37 6.71
C THR A 3 0.82 15.64 7.22
N THR A 4 2.02 16.21 7.04
CA THR A 4 3.28 15.60 7.51
C THR A 4 3.33 15.46 9.03
N ALA A 5 2.82 16.45 9.77
CA ALA A 5 2.77 16.38 11.24
C ALA A 5 1.88 15.23 11.72
N ARG A 6 0.74 15.02 11.04
CA ARG A 6 -0.18 13.93 11.39
C ARG A 6 0.38 12.54 11.04
N ALA A 7 1.12 12.43 9.93
CA ALA A 7 1.81 11.18 9.59
C ALA A 7 2.86 10.80 10.64
N ALA A 8 3.61 11.77 11.15
CA ALA A 8 4.57 11.55 12.24
C ALA A 8 3.88 11.06 13.54
N ASP A 9 2.75 11.67 13.94
CA ASP A 9 1.97 11.21 15.09
C ASP A 9 1.51 9.74 14.93
N HIS A 10 1.11 9.35 13.70
CA HIS A 10 0.73 7.97 13.39
C HIS A 10 1.92 7.01 13.37
N GLN A 11 3.10 7.46 12.93
CA GLN A 11 4.35 6.70 13.01
C GLN A 11 4.75 6.45 14.48
N GLU A 12 4.67 7.46 15.35
CA GLU A 12 4.92 7.29 16.79
C GLU A 12 3.94 6.28 17.41
N ARG A 13 2.64 6.42 17.11
CA ARG A 13 1.63 5.47 17.56
C ARG A 13 1.91 4.05 17.09
N TRP A 14 2.43 3.89 15.87
CA TRP A 14 2.80 2.58 15.35
C TRP A 14 3.97 1.95 16.12
N HIS A 15 4.97 2.75 16.49
CA HIS A 15 6.07 2.30 17.34
C HIS A 15 5.57 1.76 18.69
N GLU A 16 4.55 2.38 19.29
CA GLU A 16 3.93 1.86 20.51
C GLU A 16 3.28 0.48 20.28
N ILE A 17 2.60 0.30 19.14
CA ILE A 17 1.91 -0.95 18.79
C ILE A 17 2.92 -2.09 18.58
N ILE A 18 3.96 -1.88 17.78
CA ILE A 18 4.95 -2.94 17.49
C ILE A 18 5.88 -3.24 18.68
N SER A 19 5.93 -2.34 19.66
CA SER A 19 6.65 -2.56 20.92
C SER A 19 5.89 -3.46 21.88
N ASP A 20 4.58 -3.65 21.69
CA ASP A 20 3.78 -4.62 22.45
C ASP A 20 3.93 -6.02 21.83
N PRO A 21 4.54 -6.99 22.55
CA PRO A 21 4.74 -8.34 22.02
C PRO A 21 3.45 -9.05 21.63
N GLY A 22 2.33 -8.77 22.33
CA GLY A 22 1.04 -9.40 22.04
C GLY A 22 0.39 -8.90 20.77
N LEU A 23 0.72 -7.68 20.33
CA LEU A 23 0.23 -7.09 19.09
C LEU A 23 1.15 -7.39 17.90
N ARG A 24 2.46 -7.52 18.14
CA ARG A 24 3.45 -7.81 17.10
C ARG A 24 3.28 -9.19 16.44
N GLU A 25 2.74 -10.17 17.17
CA GLU A 25 2.64 -11.56 16.71
C GLU A 25 1.23 -11.95 16.20
N LEU A 26 0.38 -10.96 15.89
CA LEU A 26 -0.96 -11.22 15.40
C LEU A 26 -0.95 -11.86 14.00
N PRO A 27 -1.75 -12.92 13.75
CA PRO A 27 -1.84 -13.58 12.44
C PRO A 27 -2.76 -12.82 11.47
N TYR A 28 -2.72 -11.49 11.51
CA TYR A 28 -3.57 -10.58 10.73
C TYR A 28 -2.70 -9.51 10.08
N THR A 29 -3.19 -8.92 8.99
CA THR A 29 -2.71 -7.60 8.57
C THR A 29 -3.07 -6.62 9.68
N VAL A 30 -2.09 -5.84 10.13
CA VAL A 30 -2.27 -4.81 11.13
C VAL A 30 -2.15 -3.46 10.43
N GLU A 31 -3.16 -2.62 10.60
CA GLU A 31 -3.15 -1.22 10.16
C GLU A 31 -3.61 -0.32 11.32
N THR A 32 -3.56 0.99 11.12
CA THR A 32 -4.31 1.94 11.96
C THR A 32 -5.19 2.86 11.13
N ASN A 33 -6.28 3.32 11.74
CA ASN A 33 -7.15 4.34 11.16
C ASN A 33 -6.74 5.76 11.59
N HIS A 34 -7.46 6.77 11.10
CA HIS A 34 -7.18 8.19 11.37
C HIS A 34 -7.27 8.60 12.85
N ARG A 35 -7.79 7.72 13.72
CA ARG A 35 -7.87 7.89 15.18
C ARG A 35 -6.78 7.12 15.93
N GLY A 36 -5.85 6.46 15.22
CA GLY A 36 -4.82 5.61 15.81
C GLY A 36 -5.35 4.29 16.39
N GLN A 37 -6.56 3.87 16.01
CA GLN A 37 -7.13 2.58 16.41
C GLN A 37 -6.62 1.50 15.47
N ILE A 38 -6.37 0.31 16.02
CA ILE A 38 -5.92 -0.86 15.25
C ILE A 38 -7.07 -1.38 14.39
N VAL A 39 -6.76 -1.63 13.13
CA VAL A 39 -7.61 -2.35 12.18
C VAL A 39 -6.93 -3.67 11.88
N LEU A 40 -7.68 -4.78 12.00
CA LEU A 40 -7.18 -6.13 11.76
C LEU A 40 -7.92 -6.75 10.59
N SER A 41 -7.18 -7.16 9.57
CA SER A 41 -7.74 -7.81 8.39
C SER A 41 -7.22 -9.25 8.29
N PRO A 42 -8.11 -10.25 8.22
CA PRO A 42 -7.70 -11.65 8.03
C PRO A 42 -7.16 -11.86 6.62
N ARG A 43 -6.07 -12.62 6.50
CA ARG A 43 -5.49 -12.98 5.21
C ARG A 43 -6.22 -14.17 4.58
N LYS A 44 -6.42 -14.12 3.27
CA LYS A 44 -6.85 -15.26 2.45
C LYS A 44 -5.70 -15.69 1.55
N ASN A 45 -5.51 -17.00 1.33
CA ASN A 45 -4.40 -17.50 0.50
C ASN A 45 -4.41 -16.96 -0.94
N ARG A 46 -5.59 -16.71 -1.51
CA ARG A 46 -5.73 -16.12 -2.85
C ARG A 46 -5.07 -14.74 -2.94
N HIS A 47 -5.13 -13.96 -1.86
CA HIS A 47 -4.46 -12.66 -1.77
C HIS A 47 -2.95 -12.81 -1.91
N SER A 48 -2.37 -13.81 -1.26
CA SER A 48 -0.95 -14.14 -1.38
C SER A 48 -0.58 -14.63 -2.78
N VAL A 49 -1.47 -15.36 -3.46
CA VAL A 49 -1.25 -15.74 -4.87
C VAL A 49 -1.26 -14.50 -5.78
N ALA A 50 -2.19 -13.57 -5.59
CA ALA A 50 -2.21 -12.33 -6.36
C ALA A 50 -0.93 -11.50 -6.15
N GLN A 51 -0.46 -11.38 -4.90
CA GLN A 51 0.81 -10.74 -4.58
C GLN A 51 2.00 -11.38 -5.31
N GLU A 52 2.08 -12.71 -5.33
CA GLU A 52 3.13 -13.44 -6.06
C GLU A 52 3.08 -13.14 -7.57
N GLN A 53 1.89 -13.13 -8.17
CA GLN A 53 1.74 -12.83 -9.60
C GLN A 53 2.15 -11.38 -9.95
N ILE A 54 1.73 -10.40 -9.14
CA ILE A 54 2.13 -9.00 -9.30
C ILE A 54 3.65 -8.86 -9.19
N GLN A 55 4.28 -9.50 -8.19
CA GLN A 55 5.73 -9.50 -8.04
C GLN A 55 6.43 -10.14 -9.25
N GLY A 56 5.88 -11.21 -9.82
CA GLY A 56 6.42 -11.83 -11.02
C GLY A 56 6.45 -10.86 -12.21
N LEU A 57 5.37 -10.10 -12.41
CA LEU A 57 5.29 -9.08 -13.47
C LEU A 57 6.20 -7.88 -13.19
N LEU A 58 6.29 -7.43 -11.94
CA LEU A 58 7.21 -6.34 -11.59
C LEU A 58 8.68 -6.77 -11.76
N ASP A 59 9.03 -8.03 -11.50
CA ASP A 59 10.37 -8.56 -11.76
C ASP A 59 10.69 -8.61 -13.26
N GLU A 60 9.70 -8.98 -14.08
CA GLU A 60 9.85 -9.01 -15.55
C GLU A 60 9.97 -7.62 -16.15
N HIS A 61 9.10 -6.68 -15.75
CA HIS A 61 8.95 -5.38 -16.41
C HIS A 61 9.69 -4.23 -15.71
N ALA A 62 10.10 -4.41 -14.46
CA ALA A 62 10.76 -3.38 -13.67
C ALA A 62 11.86 -3.93 -12.73
N PRO A 63 12.81 -4.75 -13.24
CA PRO A 63 13.78 -5.52 -12.44
C PRO A 63 14.79 -4.67 -11.64
N ASN A 64 14.85 -3.36 -11.89
CA ASN A 64 15.80 -2.47 -11.24
C ASN A 64 15.28 -1.86 -9.93
N GLY A 65 14.03 -2.13 -9.55
CA GLY A 65 13.42 -1.65 -8.30
C GLY A 65 13.30 -2.72 -7.22
N LEU A 66 12.82 -2.30 -6.05
CA LEU A 66 12.43 -3.18 -4.95
C LEU A 66 10.91 -3.35 -4.92
N GLN A 67 10.45 -4.56 -4.65
CA GLN A 67 9.03 -4.93 -4.67
C GLN A 67 8.54 -5.73 -3.45
N PRO A 68 8.83 -5.30 -2.21
CA PRO A 68 8.33 -5.96 -1.02
C PRO A 68 6.79 -6.00 -0.99
N THR A 69 6.27 -7.06 -0.39
CA THR A 69 4.86 -7.19 -0.03
C THR A 69 4.63 -6.66 1.37
N GLU A 70 3.37 -6.31 1.68
CA GLU A 70 2.95 -5.95 3.04
C GLU A 70 3.72 -4.77 3.62
N PHE A 71 3.88 -3.73 2.81
CA PHE A 71 4.73 -2.59 3.14
C PHE A 71 3.95 -1.51 3.88
N ALA A 72 4.30 -1.27 5.14
CA ALA A 72 3.65 -0.27 5.98
C ALA A 72 4.12 1.15 5.65
N ILE A 73 3.17 2.08 5.56
CA ILE A 73 3.39 3.50 5.24
C ILE A 73 2.62 4.34 6.26
N ALA A 74 3.30 5.27 6.91
CA ALA A 74 2.67 6.23 7.81
C ALA A 74 2.03 7.36 7.00
N THR A 75 0.70 7.46 7.05
CA THR A 75 -0.08 8.47 6.32
C THR A 75 -0.80 9.40 7.31
N ALA A 76 -1.37 10.50 6.80
CA ALA A 76 -2.23 11.37 7.61
C ALA A 76 -3.50 10.67 8.12
N GLY A 77 -3.88 9.53 7.53
CA GLY A 77 -5.05 8.73 7.88
C GLY A 77 -4.76 7.50 8.73
N GLY A 78 -3.55 7.38 9.28
CA GLY A 78 -3.05 6.19 9.98
C GLY A 78 -1.95 5.48 9.20
N VAL A 79 -1.40 4.43 9.79
CA VAL A 79 -0.50 3.51 9.10
C VAL A 79 -1.32 2.56 8.23
N LYS A 80 -1.01 2.57 6.93
CA LYS A 80 -1.61 1.71 5.91
C LYS A 80 -0.57 0.74 5.37
N VAL A 81 -1.02 -0.45 5.00
CA VAL A 81 -0.16 -1.52 4.49
C VAL A 81 -0.54 -1.77 3.04
N ALA A 82 0.39 -1.47 2.14
CA ALA A 82 0.24 -1.78 0.72
C ALA A 82 0.54 -3.27 0.47
N ASP A 83 -0.27 -3.90 -0.38
CA ASP A 83 -0.15 -5.34 -0.64
C ASP A 83 1.14 -5.67 -1.36
N VAL A 84 1.46 -4.89 -2.39
CA VAL A 84 2.74 -4.90 -3.11
C VAL A 84 3.12 -3.45 -3.36
N ILE A 85 4.42 -3.16 -3.39
CA ILE A 85 4.91 -1.86 -3.81
C ILE A 85 5.92 -2.03 -4.93
N TRP A 86 6.25 -0.94 -5.62
CA TRP A 86 7.49 -0.84 -6.38
C TRP A 86 8.18 0.47 -6.02
N MET A 87 9.49 0.40 -5.75
CA MET A 87 10.30 1.58 -5.52
C MET A 87 11.67 1.51 -6.18
N SER A 88 12.14 2.63 -6.70
CA SER A 88 13.52 2.71 -7.18
C SER A 88 14.52 2.69 -6.01
N PRO A 89 15.79 2.31 -6.24
CA PRO A 89 16.83 2.39 -5.21
C PRO A 89 16.98 3.80 -4.63
N GLY A 90 16.85 4.84 -5.48
CA GLY A 90 16.90 6.23 -5.04
C GLY A 90 15.72 6.61 -4.16
N ARG A 91 14.49 6.15 -4.47
CA ARG A 91 13.34 6.37 -3.58
C ARG A 91 13.54 5.69 -2.23
N TRP A 92 14.05 4.46 -2.22
CA TRP A 92 14.33 3.74 -0.98
C TRP A 92 15.30 4.49 -0.05
N GLU A 93 16.35 5.10 -0.61
CA GLU A 93 17.27 5.95 0.16
C GLU A 93 16.55 7.10 0.86
N HIS A 94 15.68 7.84 0.14
CA HIS A 94 14.91 8.94 0.73
C HIS A 94 13.87 8.47 1.76
N MET A 95 13.20 7.34 1.51
CA MET A 95 12.20 6.80 2.43
C MET A 95 12.80 6.49 3.82
N GLN A 96 14.01 5.92 3.85
CA GLN A 96 14.71 5.60 5.09
C GLN A 96 15.00 6.83 5.96
N GLU A 97 15.09 8.02 5.37
CA GLU A 97 15.28 9.27 6.11
C GLU A 97 14.01 9.72 6.85
N THR A 98 12.86 9.13 6.53
CA THR A 98 11.55 9.54 7.06
C THR A 98 10.98 8.62 8.15
N GLY A 99 11.79 7.67 8.64
CA GLY A 99 11.45 6.75 9.73
C GLY A 99 10.84 5.41 9.26
N ASP A 100 10.34 4.62 10.21
CA ASP A 100 9.83 3.27 9.95
C ASP A 100 8.54 3.00 10.78
N PRO A 101 7.35 2.89 10.16
CA PRO A 101 7.10 2.92 8.73
C PRO A 101 7.32 4.31 8.16
N SER A 102 7.91 4.38 6.96
CA SER A 102 8.22 5.63 6.25
C SER A 102 6.99 6.54 6.14
N THR A 103 7.16 7.85 6.35
CA THR A 103 6.12 8.86 6.07
C THR A 103 6.10 9.28 4.60
N LEU A 104 7.09 8.84 3.82
CA LEU A 104 7.13 8.96 2.36
C LEU A 104 6.73 7.61 1.74
N ALA A 105 5.77 7.62 0.83
CA ALA A 105 5.37 6.44 0.07
C ALA A 105 6.41 6.10 -1.04
N PRO A 106 6.47 4.81 -1.45
CA PRO A 106 7.20 4.39 -2.65
C PRO A 106 6.62 5.05 -3.92
N GLU A 107 7.29 4.96 -5.07
CA GLU A 107 6.71 5.48 -6.32
C GLU A 107 5.35 4.82 -6.63
N ILE A 108 5.24 3.50 -6.44
CA ILE A 108 4.01 2.75 -6.72
C ILE A 108 3.56 1.99 -5.48
N CYS A 109 2.29 2.17 -5.10
CA CYS A 109 1.58 1.31 -4.16
C CYS A 109 0.52 0.48 -4.91
N VAL A 110 0.49 -0.84 -4.70
CA VAL A 110 -0.51 -1.72 -5.31
C VAL A 110 -1.41 -2.30 -4.21
N GLU A 111 -2.72 -2.28 -4.47
CA GLU A 111 -3.75 -2.88 -3.62
C GLU A 111 -4.53 -3.92 -4.43
N VAL A 112 -4.85 -5.06 -3.82
CA VAL A 112 -5.68 -6.09 -4.43
C VAL A 112 -7.09 -5.95 -3.86
N MET A 113 -8.08 -5.86 -4.74
CA MET A 113 -9.48 -5.79 -4.33
C MET A 113 -9.84 -7.01 -3.48
N PRO A 114 -10.46 -6.81 -2.30
CA PRO A 114 -10.99 -7.92 -1.54
C PRO A 114 -12.10 -8.61 -2.35
N GLU A 115 -12.31 -9.90 -2.09
CA GLU A 115 -13.40 -10.65 -2.74
C GLU A 115 -14.74 -10.00 -2.42
N SER A 116 -15.56 -9.80 -3.47
CA SER A 116 -16.90 -9.26 -3.30
C SER A 116 -17.77 -10.28 -2.56
N ASN A 117 -18.01 -10.07 -1.27
CA ASN A 117 -19.08 -10.76 -0.57
C ASN A 117 -20.34 -9.87 -0.68
N ASP A 118 -21.43 -10.42 -1.21
CA ASP A 118 -22.73 -9.77 -1.51
C ASP A 118 -23.42 -8.98 -0.37
N TRP A 119 -22.82 -8.77 0.80
CA TRP A 119 -23.50 -8.19 1.97
C TRP A 119 -23.09 -6.76 2.36
N GLU A 120 -21.94 -6.21 1.93
CA GLU A 120 -21.57 -4.82 2.29
C GLU A 120 -20.45 -4.29 1.38
N SER A 121 -20.77 -3.91 0.14
CA SER A 121 -19.78 -3.39 -0.82
C SER A 121 -19.39 -1.94 -0.48
N ASN A 122 -18.42 -1.78 0.43
CA ASN A 122 -17.69 -0.54 0.70
C ASN A 122 -16.21 -0.63 0.28
N ASP A 123 -15.84 -1.68 -0.46
CA ASP A 123 -14.45 -1.99 -0.83
C ASP A 123 -13.82 -0.90 -1.70
N TRP A 124 -14.60 -0.35 -2.63
CA TRP A 124 -14.12 0.78 -3.44
C TRP A 124 -13.90 2.03 -2.59
N ASP A 125 -14.73 2.32 -1.60
CA ASP A 125 -14.54 3.49 -0.73
C ASP A 125 -13.26 3.35 0.12
N GLU A 126 -12.95 2.13 0.57
CA GLU A 126 -11.67 1.82 1.21
C GLU A 126 -10.50 2.03 0.24
N MET A 127 -10.57 1.50 -0.98
CA MET A 127 -9.51 1.68 -1.99
C MET A 127 -9.31 3.15 -2.36
N HIS A 128 -10.40 3.92 -2.52
CA HIS A 128 -10.32 5.36 -2.76
C HIS A 128 -9.63 6.08 -1.59
N SER A 129 -9.96 5.70 -0.36
CA SER A 129 -9.34 6.27 0.84
C SER A 129 -7.84 5.95 0.91
N LYS A 130 -7.45 4.68 0.72
CA LYS A 130 -6.03 4.26 0.71
C LYS A 130 -5.26 4.96 -0.41
N ARG A 131 -5.83 5.03 -1.62
CA ARG A 131 -5.25 5.74 -2.76
C ARG A 131 -4.94 7.19 -2.42
N THR A 132 -5.93 7.93 -1.91
CA THR A 132 -5.72 9.34 -1.52
C THR A 132 -4.59 9.45 -0.50
N LEU A 133 -4.56 8.58 0.51
CA LEU A 133 -3.52 8.61 1.54
C LEU A 133 -2.12 8.31 1.01
N TYR A 134 -1.97 7.39 0.05
CA TYR A 134 -0.67 7.09 -0.55
C TYR A 134 -0.17 8.22 -1.46
N LEU A 135 -1.05 8.78 -2.30
CA LEU A 135 -0.72 9.93 -3.15
C LEU A 135 -0.33 11.15 -2.28
N GLU A 136 -1.08 11.42 -1.21
CA GLU A 136 -0.73 12.49 -0.25
C GLU A 136 0.60 12.22 0.49
N ALA A 137 0.96 10.95 0.69
CA ALA A 137 2.24 10.52 1.24
C ALA A 137 3.37 10.50 0.20
N GLY A 138 3.10 10.86 -1.07
CA GLY A 138 4.12 11.04 -2.11
C GLY A 138 4.25 9.87 -3.09
N ALA A 139 3.30 8.95 -3.13
CA ALA A 139 3.23 7.98 -4.23
C ALA A 139 3.01 8.72 -5.55
N GLU A 140 3.66 8.25 -6.61
CA GLU A 140 3.46 8.76 -7.96
C GLU A 140 2.24 8.09 -8.60
N GLU A 141 2.07 6.79 -8.33
CA GLU A 141 0.91 6.02 -8.75
C GLU A 141 0.42 5.08 -7.64
N VAL A 142 -0.86 4.79 -7.68
CA VAL A 142 -1.50 3.73 -6.91
C VAL A 142 -2.24 2.83 -7.89
N TRP A 143 -2.02 1.53 -7.79
CA TRP A 143 -2.67 0.55 -8.65
C TRP A 143 -3.67 -0.26 -7.86
N VAL A 144 -4.81 -0.55 -8.48
CA VAL A 144 -5.81 -1.45 -7.90
C VAL A 144 -5.97 -2.63 -8.84
N VAL A 145 -5.65 -3.83 -8.33
CA VAL A 145 -5.86 -5.09 -9.06
C VAL A 145 -7.24 -5.63 -8.70
N THR A 146 -8.11 -5.79 -9.70
CA THR A 146 -9.47 -6.28 -9.48
C THR A 146 -9.48 -7.78 -9.20
N GLU A 147 -10.64 -8.29 -8.79
CA GLU A 147 -10.84 -9.72 -8.52
C GLU A 147 -10.51 -10.59 -9.74
N GLU A 148 -10.76 -10.06 -10.94
CA GLU A 148 -10.50 -10.69 -12.24
C GLU A 148 -9.05 -10.58 -12.72
N GLY A 149 -8.21 -9.80 -12.03
CA GLY A 149 -6.80 -9.57 -12.39
C GLY A 149 -6.56 -8.31 -13.24
N ALA A 150 -7.59 -7.53 -13.57
CA ALA A 150 -7.40 -6.27 -14.29
C ALA A 150 -6.67 -5.25 -13.40
N VAL A 151 -5.73 -4.50 -13.96
CA VAL A 151 -4.95 -3.48 -13.26
C VAL A 151 -5.50 -2.10 -13.61
N ARG A 152 -5.92 -1.35 -12.60
CA ARG A 152 -6.35 0.05 -12.76
C ARG A 152 -5.28 0.97 -12.21
N PHE A 153 -4.76 1.85 -13.05
CA PHE A 153 -3.67 2.76 -12.73
C PHE A 153 -4.22 4.11 -12.30
N PHE A 154 -3.73 4.66 -11.19
CA PHE A 154 -4.15 5.97 -10.70
C PHE A 154 -2.95 6.83 -10.32
N ALA A 155 -2.81 7.98 -10.98
CA ALA A 155 -2.02 9.10 -10.48
C ALA A 155 -2.99 10.10 -9.83
N ASP A 156 -3.00 11.38 -10.25
CA ASP A 156 -4.05 12.34 -9.88
C ASP A 156 -5.44 11.90 -10.40
N GLU A 157 -5.46 11.27 -11.58
CA GLU A 157 -6.64 10.69 -12.23
C GLU A 157 -6.34 9.23 -12.64
N GLU A 158 -7.38 8.50 -13.05
CA GLU A 158 -7.22 7.16 -13.61
C GLU A 158 -6.62 7.23 -15.02
N THR A 159 -5.67 6.34 -15.30
CA THR A 159 -4.98 6.24 -16.60
C THR A 159 -5.11 4.84 -17.18
N GLU A 160 -4.98 4.72 -18.50
CA GLU A 160 -5.05 3.43 -19.21
C GLU A 160 -3.78 2.57 -18.99
N ALA A 161 -2.67 3.18 -18.60
CA ALA A 161 -1.39 2.51 -18.34
C ALA A 161 -0.60 3.28 -17.28
N SER A 162 0.44 2.63 -16.74
CA SER A 162 1.40 3.29 -15.84
C SER A 162 2.28 4.27 -16.62
N GLY A 163 2.43 5.47 -16.08
CA GLY A 163 3.42 6.48 -16.49
C GLY A 163 4.79 6.27 -15.85
N VAL A 164 4.88 5.58 -14.71
CA VAL A 164 6.14 5.22 -14.05
C VAL A 164 6.77 3.98 -14.70
N LEU A 165 5.98 2.93 -14.95
CA LEU A 165 6.41 1.66 -15.54
C LEU A 165 5.68 1.39 -16.86
N LEU A 166 6.17 2.04 -17.94
CA LEU A 166 5.49 2.09 -19.25
C LEU A 166 5.22 0.73 -19.92
N GLU A 167 5.97 -0.31 -19.55
CA GLU A 167 5.84 -1.66 -20.12
C GLU A 167 5.05 -2.62 -19.23
N PHE A 168 4.53 -2.15 -18.08
CA PHE A 168 3.74 -2.99 -17.19
C PHE A 168 2.36 -3.30 -17.81
N PRO A 169 1.89 -4.56 -17.76
CA PRO A 169 0.63 -4.95 -18.39
C PRO A 169 -0.60 -4.46 -17.61
N GLU A 170 -1.73 -4.33 -18.31
CA GLU A 170 -3.04 -3.98 -17.74
C GLU A 170 -3.76 -5.17 -17.06
N HIS A 171 -3.09 -6.32 -16.93
CA HIS A 171 -3.64 -7.54 -16.34
C HIS A 171 -2.55 -8.39 -15.66
N VAL A 172 -2.89 -8.97 -14.50
CA VAL A 172 -2.06 -9.88 -13.69
C VAL A 172 -2.36 -11.36 -13.99
#